data_AF-A0A6A5S312-F1
#
_entry.id   AF-A0A6A5S312-F1
#
_cell.length_a   1.000
_cell.length_b   1.000
_cell.length_c   1.000
_cell.angle_alpha   90.00
_cell.angle_beta   90.00
_cell.angle_gamma   90.00
#
_symmetry.space_group_name_H-M   'P 1'
#
loop_
_entity.id
_entity.type
_entity.pdbx_description
1 polymer ?
#
loop_
_entity_poly.entity_id
_entity_poly.type
_entity_poly.pdbx_seq_one_letter_code
_entity_poly.pdbx_strand_id
1 'polypeptide(L)'
;MGNCPYAVALETIDTSLWGVPAPADASEAHATTWVAKTIHDYHLSMVWDDDLFADYLWDFEGWTRELFLKVERGTLKSLKTVLRHRGVYTGSIRARIANSLYNMIATENALEWDPAEFQSMDFDSRSKAYKRQQNAPRIDYVPEQQPPQPSPLDGSHESQQQPPQLQQPQQNSQRTVPATIQQQQPAIPLAVTTAARER
;
A
#
# COMPACT_ATOMS: atom_id res chain seq x y z
N MET A 1 12.20 21.27 -14.04
CA MET A 1 12.53 20.89 -12.65
C MET A 1 11.67 19.69 -12.31
N GLY A 2 12.26 18.51 -12.11
CA GLY A 2 11.50 17.31 -11.79
C GLY A 2 10.83 17.47 -10.42
N ASN A 3 9.57 17.03 -10.30
CA ASN A 3 8.88 16.92 -9.01
C ASN A 3 9.81 16.17 -8.04
N CYS A 4 10.32 16.84 -7.00
CA CYS A 4 10.89 16.15 -5.86
C CYS A 4 9.75 15.32 -5.23
N PRO A 5 9.78 13.97 -5.27
CA PRO A 5 8.62 13.15 -4.92
C PRO A 5 8.37 13.04 -3.41
N TYR A 6 9.16 13.75 -2.60
CA TYR A 6 9.16 13.61 -1.15
C TYR A 6 8.70 14.92 -0.51
N ALA A 7 7.42 14.98 -0.15
CA ALA A 7 6.88 16.11 0.59
C ALA A 7 7.44 16.08 2.04
N VAL A 8 8.10 17.15 2.44
CA VAL A 8 8.50 17.40 3.83
C VAL A 8 7.63 18.51 4.41
N ALA A 9 7.46 18.53 5.73
CA ALA A 9 6.63 19.53 6.39
C ALA A 9 7.33 20.90 6.43
N LEU A 10 7.21 21.66 5.34
CA LEU A 10 7.83 22.99 5.19
C LEU A 10 7.46 23.96 6.32
N GLU A 11 6.24 23.86 6.86
CA GLU A 11 5.76 24.71 7.96
C GLU A 11 6.42 24.40 9.31
N THR A 12 6.97 23.19 9.47
CA THR A 12 7.61 22.71 10.71
C THR A 12 9.14 22.80 10.64
N ILE A 13 9.70 23.06 9.45
CA ILE A 13 11.15 23.22 9.26
C ILE A 13 11.59 24.57 9.82
N ASP A 14 12.52 24.51 10.78
CA ASP A 14 13.21 25.67 11.29
C ASP A 14 14.56 25.80 10.56
N THR A 15 14.64 26.73 9.62
CA THR A 15 15.87 26.95 8.83
C THR A 15 17.08 27.34 9.68
N SER A 16 16.90 27.86 10.90
CA SER A 16 18.01 28.18 11.80
C SER A 16 18.67 26.93 12.39
N LEU A 17 17.95 25.80 12.39
CA LEU A 17 18.42 24.49 12.85
C LEU A 17 18.90 23.60 11.68
N TRP A 18 18.93 24.14 10.45
CA TRP A 18 19.35 23.39 9.27
C TRP A 18 20.82 22.95 9.40
N GLY A 19 21.05 21.64 9.42
CA GLY A 19 22.38 21.06 9.58
C GLY A 19 22.86 20.95 11.03
N VAL A 20 22.04 21.32 12.02
CA VAL A 20 22.33 21.13 13.44
C VAL A 20 21.76 19.79 13.90
N PRO A 21 22.59 18.83 14.37
CA PRO A 21 22.11 17.55 14.89
C PRO A 21 21.05 17.72 15.99
N ALA A 22 19.99 16.93 15.92
CA ALA A 22 18.95 16.98 16.95
C ALA A 22 19.42 16.28 18.24
N PRO A 23 19.48 16.97 19.38
CA PRO A 23 19.80 16.35 20.67
C PRO A 23 18.66 15.43 21.15
N ALA A 24 18.91 14.62 22.18
CA ALA A 24 17.92 13.68 22.73
C ALA A 24 16.61 14.36 23.20
N ASP A 25 16.71 15.59 23.70
CA ASP A 25 15.59 16.40 24.19
C ASP A 25 14.99 17.34 23.12
N ALA A 26 15.42 17.22 21.86
CA ALA A 26 14.98 18.06 20.75
C ALA A 26 13.47 18.27 20.68
N SER A 27 13.06 19.46 20.26
CA SER A 27 11.68 19.77 19.92
C SER A 27 11.25 19.04 18.63
N GLU A 28 9.94 18.98 18.38
CA GLU A 28 9.39 18.47 17.10
C GLU A 28 9.99 19.22 15.89
N ALA A 29 10.09 20.54 15.96
CA ALA A 29 10.67 21.35 14.88
C ALA A 29 12.13 20.99 14.61
N HIS A 30 12.95 20.81 15.65
CA HIS A 30 14.36 20.44 15.49
C HIS A 30 14.50 19.02 14.93
N ALA A 31 13.78 18.04 15.50
CA ALA A 31 13.81 16.67 15.01
C ALA A 31 13.33 16.58 13.54
N THR A 32 12.27 17.31 13.20
CA THR A 32 11.73 17.38 11.83
C THR A 32 12.69 18.04 10.87
N THR A 33 13.37 19.11 11.30
CA THR A 33 14.38 19.80 10.50
C THR A 33 15.58 18.89 10.21
N TRP A 34 16.06 18.14 11.22
CA TRP A 34 17.13 17.17 11.02
C TRP A 34 16.76 16.13 9.97
N VAL A 35 15.59 15.48 10.11
CA VAL A 35 15.13 14.49 9.13
C VAL A 35 14.94 15.08 7.74
N ALA A 36 14.40 16.29 7.63
CA ALA A 36 14.23 16.96 6.34
C ALA A 36 15.58 17.25 5.66
N LYS A 37 16.58 17.70 6.43
CA LYS A 37 17.96 17.88 5.97
C LYS A 37 18.56 16.56 5.53
N THR A 38 18.42 15.49 6.30
CA THR A 38 18.95 14.17 5.94
C THR A 38 18.34 13.64 4.64
N ILE A 39 17.03 13.79 4.44
CA ILE A 39 16.37 13.47 3.16
C ILE A 39 16.97 14.27 2.00
N HIS A 40 17.22 15.56 2.22
CA HIS A 40 17.84 16.43 1.22
C HIS A 40 19.25 15.95 0.87
N ASP A 41 20.06 15.61 1.88
CA ASP A 41 21.43 15.14 1.68
C ASP A 41 21.47 13.81 0.95
N TYR A 42 20.58 12.86 1.26
CA TYR A 42 20.45 11.63 0.48
C TYR A 42 20.10 11.94 -0.98
N HIS A 43 19.29 12.97 -1.23
CA HIS A 43 19.02 13.38 -2.60
C HIS A 43 20.28 13.83 -3.34
N LEU A 44 21.15 14.59 -2.67
CA LEU A 44 22.39 15.14 -3.23
C LEU A 44 23.52 14.12 -3.32
N SER A 45 23.68 13.23 -2.35
CA SER A 45 24.80 12.29 -2.27
C SER A 45 24.74 11.21 -3.34
N MET A 46 23.57 10.97 -3.94
CA MET A 46 23.39 9.95 -4.97
C MET A 46 23.91 8.59 -4.49
N VAL A 47 23.49 8.16 -3.30
CA VAL A 47 23.79 6.84 -2.72
C VAL A 47 22.55 5.94 -2.68
N TRP A 48 22.78 4.62 -2.73
CA TRP A 48 21.76 3.56 -2.78
C TRP A 48 22.18 2.35 -1.94
N ASP A 49 21.20 1.48 -1.65
CA ASP A 49 21.39 0.17 -1.02
C ASP A 49 22.24 0.25 0.26
N ASP A 50 23.31 -0.55 0.35
CA ASP A 50 24.12 -0.72 1.56
C ASP A 50 24.82 0.59 1.97
N ASP A 51 25.26 1.41 1.01
CA ASP A 51 25.93 2.67 1.29
C ASP A 51 24.94 3.69 1.89
N LEU A 52 23.72 3.75 1.35
CA LEU A 52 22.64 4.56 1.93
C LEU A 52 22.25 4.07 3.34
N PHE A 53 22.28 2.76 3.57
CA PHE A 53 22.00 2.21 4.88
C PHE A 53 23.09 2.57 5.90
N ALA A 54 24.36 2.55 5.49
CA ALA A 54 25.47 2.99 6.34
C ALA A 54 25.37 4.47 6.71
N ASP A 55 25.08 5.34 5.73
CA ASP A 55 24.84 6.78 5.97
C ASP A 55 23.67 6.98 6.95
N TYR A 56 22.59 6.21 6.81
CA TYR A 56 21.46 6.23 7.72
C TYR A 56 21.83 5.85 9.16
N LEU A 57 22.64 4.82 9.36
CA LEU A 57 23.08 4.45 10.70
C LEU A 57 23.92 5.56 11.34
N TRP A 58 24.77 6.23 10.55
CA TRP A 58 25.60 7.34 11.02
C TRP A 58 24.77 8.58 11.37
N ASP A 59 23.86 9.00 10.48
CA ASP A 59 23.04 10.20 10.66
C ASP A 59 22.07 10.13 11.85
N PHE A 60 21.67 8.92 12.22
CA PHE A 60 20.73 8.65 13.31
C PHE A 60 21.37 7.88 14.47
N GLU A 61 22.70 7.89 14.57
CA GLU A 61 23.40 7.33 15.72
C GLU A 61 22.89 8.00 17.02
N GLY A 62 22.57 7.19 18.03
CA GLY A 62 22.04 7.67 19.30
C GLY A 62 20.58 8.15 19.27
N TRP A 63 19.89 8.12 18.13
CA TRP A 63 18.47 8.45 18.08
C TRP A 63 17.61 7.38 18.77
N THR A 64 16.78 7.84 19.70
CA THR A 64 15.80 6.97 20.35
C THR A 64 14.49 6.91 19.56
N ARG A 65 13.66 5.93 19.88
CA ARG A 65 12.31 5.81 19.34
C ARG A 65 11.47 7.07 19.61
N GLU A 66 11.67 7.70 20.76
CA GLU A 66 10.93 8.91 21.17
C GLU A 66 11.26 10.09 20.26
N LEU A 67 12.51 10.23 19.83
CA LEU A 67 12.90 11.24 18.84
C LEU A 67 12.19 11.02 17.51
N PHE A 68 12.17 9.79 17.00
CA PHE A 68 11.40 9.48 15.79
C PHE A 68 9.91 9.78 15.97
N LEU A 69 9.32 9.54 17.14
CA LEU A 69 7.90 9.84 17.39
C LEU A 69 7.58 11.35 17.42
N LYS A 70 8.58 12.21 17.69
CA LYS A 70 8.43 13.67 17.66
C LYS A 70 8.45 14.25 16.25
N VAL A 71 9.00 13.53 15.28
CA VAL A 71 9.12 14.03 13.91
C VAL A 71 7.74 14.09 13.26
N GLU A 72 7.49 15.13 12.48
CA GLU A 72 6.28 15.26 11.69
C GLU A 72 6.06 14.03 10.79
N ARG A 73 4.82 13.54 10.76
CA ARG A 73 4.46 12.24 10.18
C ARG A 73 4.75 12.13 8.69
N GLY A 74 4.46 13.17 7.90
CA GLY A 74 4.74 13.24 6.47
C GLY A 74 6.24 13.17 6.18
N THR A 75 7.03 13.85 6.99
CA THR A 75 8.49 13.91 6.89
C THR A 75 9.11 12.55 7.21
N LEU A 76 8.67 11.86 8.27
CA LEU A 76 9.04 10.46 8.55
C LEU A 76 8.66 9.52 7.41
N LYS A 77 7.45 9.69 6.86
CA LYS A 77 6.98 8.86 5.75
C LYS A 77 7.89 9.04 4.55
N SER A 78 8.25 10.29 4.23
CA SER A 78 9.19 10.62 3.17
C SER A 78 10.56 9.97 3.39
N LEU A 79 11.12 10.02 4.61
CA LEU A 79 12.36 9.30 4.93
C LEU A 79 12.24 7.79 4.64
N LYS A 80 11.19 7.14 5.17
CA LYS A 80 10.95 5.71 4.92
C LYS A 80 10.80 5.40 3.42
N THR A 81 10.13 6.27 2.66
CA THR A 81 9.97 6.10 1.21
C THR A 81 11.29 6.27 0.46
N VAL A 82 12.13 7.26 0.80
CA VAL A 82 13.46 7.46 0.18
C VAL A 82 14.33 6.23 0.38
N LEU A 83 14.43 5.74 1.62
CA LEU A 83 15.22 4.55 1.96
C LEU A 83 14.78 3.34 1.13
N ARG A 84 13.46 3.06 1.12
CA ARG A 84 12.91 1.93 0.38
C ARG A 84 13.06 2.03 -1.12
N HIS A 85 12.75 3.20 -1.69
CA HIS A 85 12.88 3.44 -3.14
C HIS A 85 14.31 3.22 -3.60
N ARG A 86 15.28 3.46 -2.71
CA ARG A 86 16.70 3.30 -3.00
C ARG A 86 17.30 1.97 -2.55
N GLY A 87 16.47 0.99 -2.21
CA GLY A 87 16.88 -0.40 -1.97
C GLY A 87 17.05 -0.78 -0.51
N VAL A 88 16.87 0.14 0.44
CA VAL A 88 17.00 -0.13 1.88
C VAL A 88 15.68 -0.62 2.44
N TYR A 89 15.63 -1.86 2.93
CA TYR A 89 14.44 -2.40 3.56
C TYR A 89 14.28 -1.87 4.98
N THR A 90 13.10 -1.34 5.28
CA THR A 90 12.81 -0.73 6.59
C THR A 90 11.88 -1.62 7.44
N GLY A 91 11.85 -2.94 7.20
CA GLY A 91 10.82 -3.81 7.76
C GLY A 91 9.42 -3.55 7.19
N SER A 92 8.44 -4.41 7.50
CA SER A 92 7.14 -4.48 6.80
C SER A 92 6.44 -3.14 6.54
N ILE A 93 5.72 -3.05 5.42
CA ILE A 93 4.88 -1.90 5.07
C ILE A 93 3.84 -1.57 6.14
N ARG A 94 3.35 -2.59 6.87
CA ARG A 94 2.34 -2.44 7.94
C ARG A 94 2.92 -1.95 9.27
N ALA A 95 4.24 -2.02 9.44
CA ALA A 95 4.88 -1.61 10.68
C ALA A 95 4.78 -0.08 10.86
N ARG A 96 4.60 0.34 12.13
CA ARG A 96 4.62 1.77 12.50
C ARG A 96 5.94 2.39 12.03
N ILE A 97 5.86 3.55 11.36
CA ILE A 97 7.02 4.17 10.68
C ILE A 97 8.15 4.46 11.66
N ALA A 98 7.87 5.13 12.78
CA ALA A 98 8.89 5.42 13.80
C ALA A 98 9.56 4.15 14.35
N ASN A 99 8.77 3.09 14.62
CA ASN A 99 9.32 1.82 15.08
C ASN A 99 10.19 1.15 14.01
N SER A 100 9.77 1.22 12.74
CA SER A 100 10.50 0.66 11.59
C SER A 100 11.90 1.26 11.50
N LEU A 101 11.97 2.60 11.53
CA LEU A 101 13.20 3.36 11.42
C LEU A 101 14.10 3.17 12.65
N TYR A 102 13.53 3.21 13.85
CA TYR A 102 14.28 2.93 15.07
C TYR A 102 14.85 1.51 15.10
N ASN A 103 14.07 0.51 14.71
CA ASN A 103 14.51 -0.89 14.75
C ASN A 103 15.69 -1.13 13.81
N MET A 104 15.76 -0.44 12.66
CA MET A 104 16.91 -0.54 11.76
C MET A 104 18.21 -0.17 12.46
N ILE A 105 18.19 0.90 13.26
CA ILE A 105 19.34 1.35 14.04
C ILE A 105 19.62 0.35 15.16
N ALA A 106 18.59 -0.07 15.90
CA ALA A 106 18.76 -0.98 17.03
C ALA A 106 19.28 -2.38 16.63
N THR A 107 19.02 -2.83 15.40
CA THR A 107 19.53 -4.12 14.91
C THR A 107 20.88 -4.03 14.22
N GLU A 108 21.31 -2.83 13.81
CA GLU A 108 22.54 -2.55 13.04
C GLU A 108 22.79 -3.48 11.83
N ASN A 109 21.74 -4.13 11.33
CA ASN A 109 21.82 -5.13 10.28
C ASN A 109 20.81 -4.81 9.19
N ALA A 110 21.24 -4.97 7.94
CA ALA A 110 20.35 -4.85 6.80
C ALA A 110 19.29 -5.97 6.87
N LEU A 111 18.02 -5.59 6.89
CA LEU A 111 16.92 -6.53 6.88
C LEU A 111 16.74 -7.08 5.46
N GLU A 112 16.49 -8.39 5.35
CA GLU A 112 16.09 -8.98 4.08
C GLU A 112 14.66 -8.58 3.73
N TRP A 113 14.43 -8.28 2.45
CA TRP A 113 13.12 -7.93 1.94
C TRP A 113 12.17 -9.13 2.00
N ASP A 114 10.92 -8.88 2.39
CA ASP A 114 9.85 -9.84 2.12
C ASP A 114 9.70 -10.03 0.60
N PRO A 115 9.62 -11.27 0.07
CA PRO A 115 9.57 -11.50 -1.38
C PRO A 115 8.40 -10.80 -2.10
N ALA A 116 7.23 -10.71 -1.48
CA ALA A 116 6.06 -10.07 -2.07
C ALA A 116 6.20 -8.54 -2.05
N GLU A 117 6.69 -7.97 -0.94
CA GLU A 117 7.04 -6.55 -0.88
C GLU A 117 8.16 -6.21 -1.88
N PHE A 118 9.17 -7.07 -2.03
CA PHE A 118 10.29 -6.86 -2.95
C PHE A 118 9.82 -6.80 -4.40
N GLN A 119 8.93 -7.71 -4.82
CA GLN A 119 8.42 -7.74 -6.20
C GLN A 119 7.49 -6.57 -6.53
N SER A 120 6.77 -6.04 -5.54
CA SER A 120 5.84 -4.93 -5.74
C SER A 120 6.48 -3.54 -5.58
N MET A 121 7.71 -3.48 -5.06
CA MET A 121 8.40 -2.22 -4.81
C MET A 121 8.85 -1.55 -6.12
N ASP A 122 8.59 -0.25 -6.25
CA ASP A 122 9.17 0.57 -7.31
C ASP A 122 10.54 1.09 -6.86
N PHE A 123 11.61 0.41 -7.28
CA PHE A 123 12.98 0.78 -6.96
C PHE A 123 13.56 1.79 -7.97
N ASP A 124 14.43 2.68 -7.51
CA ASP A 124 15.26 3.49 -8.41
C ASP A 124 16.11 2.58 -9.30
N SER A 125 16.09 2.83 -10.61
CA SER A 125 16.84 2.06 -11.61
C SER A 125 18.34 1.86 -11.32
N ARG A 126 18.94 2.74 -10.52
CA ARG A 126 20.36 2.69 -10.14
C ARG A 126 20.64 1.71 -9.00
N SER A 127 19.63 1.37 -8.20
CA SER A 127 19.76 0.48 -7.05
C SER A 127 20.08 -0.96 -7.49
N LYS A 128 20.90 -1.64 -6.70
CA LYS A 128 21.15 -3.08 -6.79
C LYS A 128 19.84 -3.86 -6.57
N ALA A 129 18.93 -3.38 -5.72
CA ALA A 129 17.61 -3.96 -5.53
C ALA A 129 16.80 -3.98 -6.84
N TYR A 130 16.79 -2.89 -7.61
CA TYR A 130 16.14 -2.85 -8.93
C TYR A 130 16.71 -3.92 -9.87
N LYS A 131 18.04 -4.01 -9.98
CA LYS A 131 18.70 -5.02 -10.83
C LYS A 131 18.34 -6.44 -10.41
N ARG A 132 18.29 -6.72 -9.10
CA ARG A 132 17.86 -8.02 -8.56
C ARG A 132 16.41 -8.31 -8.90
N GLN A 133 15.52 -7.33 -8.78
CA GLN A 133 14.10 -7.47 -9.11
C GLN A 133 13.87 -7.78 -10.60
N GLN A 134 14.61 -7.13 -11.50
CA GLN A 134 14.51 -7.39 -12.95
C GLN A 134 15.02 -8.78 -13.35
N ASN A 135 16.03 -9.30 -12.64
CA ASN A 135 16.62 -10.61 -12.90
C ASN A 135 15.93 -11.75 -12.15
N ALA A 136 15.01 -11.44 -11.24
CA ALA A 136 14.29 -12.46 -10.49
C ALA A 136 13.25 -13.13 -11.39
N PRO A 137 13.14 -14.48 -11.38
CA PRO A 137 12.02 -15.14 -12.03
C PRO A 137 10.74 -14.58 -11.42
N ARG A 138 9.82 -14.10 -12.26
CA ARG A 138 8.50 -13.66 -11.80
C ARG A 138 7.87 -14.83 -11.08
N ILE A 139 7.55 -14.67 -9.80
CA ILE A 139 6.68 -15.61 -9.12
C ILE A 139 5.30 -15.35 -9.70
N ASP A 140 4.92 -16.17 -10.69
CA ASP A 140 3.53 -16.30 -11.05
C ASP A 140 2.81 -16.76 -9.79
N TYR A 141 2.06 -15.85 -9.18
CA TYR A 141 1.18 -16.17 -8.09
C TYR A 141 0.11 -17.11 -8.67
N VAL A 142 0.37 -18.42 -8.64
CA VAL A 142 -0.64 -19.43 -8.92
C VAL A 142 -1.64 -19.26 -7.79
N PRO A 143 -2.88 -18.77 -8.05
CA PRO A 143 -3.90 -18.79 -7.03
C PRO A 143 -4.02 -20.26 -6.62
N GLU A 144 -3.86 -20.53 -5.33
CA GLU A 144 -4.04 -21.85 -4.74
C GLU A 144 -5.30 -22.47 -5.33
N GLN A 145 -5.11 -23.36 -6.32
CA GLN A 145 -6.23 -24.02 -6.96
C GLN A 145 -6.88 -24.85 -5.87
N GLN A 146 -8.17 -24.56 -5.64
CA GLN A 146 -9.02 -25.42 -4.83
C GLN A 146 -8.73 -26.89 -5.17
N PRO A 147 -8.66 -27.79 -4.18
CA PRO A 147 -8.46 -29.20 -4.44
C PRO A 147 -9.49 -29.66 -5.47
N PRO A 148 -9.08 -30.48 -6.47
CA PRO A 148 -9.92 -30.76 -7.62
C PRO A 148 -11.25 -31.35 -7.17
N GLN A 149 -12.36 -30.66 -7.46
CA GLN A 149 -13.67 -31.29 -7.44
C GLN A 149 -13.67 -32.41 -8.48
N PRO A 150 -13.99 -33.66 -8.09
CA PRO A 150 -14.15 -34.73 -9.07
C PRO A 150 -15.33 -34.39 -10.00
N SER A 151 -15.05 -34.33 -11.31
CA SER A 151 -16.09 -34.21 -12.32
C SER A 151 -16.88 -35.52 -12.45
N PRO A 152 -18.18 -35.48 -12.77
CA PRO A 152 -19.01 -36.68 -12.88
C PRO A 152 -18.65 -37.44 -14.17
N LEU A 153 -18.25 -38.71 -14.04
CA LEU A 153 -18.24 -39.65 -15.16
C LEU A 153 -19.69 -40.04 -15.46
N ASP A 154 -20.14 -39.71 -16.67
CA ASP A 154 -21.37 -40.21 -17.24
C ASP A 154 -21.18 -41.66 -17.71
N GLY A 155 -22.18 -42.49 -17.47
CA GLY A 155 -22.46 -43.69 -18.27
C GLY A 155 -21.77 -45.01 -17.91
N SER A 156 -22.37 -45.75 -16.96
CA SER A 156 -22.90 -47.14 -17.15
C SER A 156 -22.55 -48.14 -16.03
N HIS A 157 -23.54 -48.37 -15.15
CA HIS A 157 -23.90 -49.61 -14.38
C HIS A 157 -22.81 -50.25 -13.48
N GLU A 158 -23.03 -50.59 -12.20
CA GLU A 158 -24.12 -51.39 -11.63
C GLU A 158 -24.07 -51.41 -10.08
N SER A 159 -25.25 -51.52 -9.45
CA SER A 159 -25.54 -52.15 -8.13
C SER A 159 -25.28 -51.43 -6.78
N GLN A 160 -26.41 -51.04 -6.18
CA GLN A 160 -26.85 -51.23 -4.77
C GLN A 160 -26.02 -50.63 -3.61
N GLN A 161 -26.59 -49.66 -2.88
CA GLN A 161 -27.42 -49.85 -1.66
C GLN A 161 -27.88 -48.48 -1.11
N GLN A 162 -29.17 -48.36 -0.79
CA GLN A 162 -29.83 -47.15 -0.28
C GLN A 162 -29.67 -46.98 1.25
N PRO A 163 -29.66 -45.74 1.78
CA PRO A 163 -30.19 -45.44 3.10
C PRO A 163 -31.67 -44.96 3.01
N PRO A 164 -32.49 -45.14 4.07
CA PRO A 164 -33.93 -44.88 4.02
C PRO A 164 -34.29 -43.39 4.03
N GLN A 165 -35.29 -43.02 3.22
CA GLN A 165 -35.97 -41.73 3.26
C GLN A 165 -36.82 -41.55 4.53
N LEU A 166 -36.79 -40.35 5.11
CA LEU A 166 -37.90 -39.82 5.90
C LEU A 166 -38.86 -39.06 4.97
N GLN A 167 -40.04 -39.64 4.76
CA GLN A 167 -41.19 -39.04 4.08
C GLN A 167 -41.99 -38.16 5.05
N GLN A 168 -42.47 -37.00 4.57
CA GLN A 168 -43.78 -36.42 4.93
C GLN A 168 -44.16 -35.26 3.96
N PRO A 169 -45.46 -34.94 3.78
CA PRO A 169 -46.12 -35.14 2.48
C PRO A 169 -46.84 -33.92 1.87
N GLN A 170 -47.04 -34.04 0.55
CA GLN A 170 -48.11 -33.54 -0.33
C GLN A 170 -48.60 -32.07 -0.33
N GLN A 171 -48.42 -31.47 -1.51
CA GLN A 171 -49.21 -30.40 -2.11
C GLN A 171 -50.72 -30.65 -2.04
N ASN A 172 -51.47 -29.56 -1.84
CA ASN A 172 -52.87 -29.46 -2.27
C ASN A 172 -53.04 -28.31 -3.27
N SER A 173 -54.03 -28.47 -4.14
CA SER A 173 -54.08 -27.97 -5.52
C SER A 173 -54.93 -26.70 -5.69
N GLN A 174 -54.61 -25.88 -6.72
CA GLN A 174 -55.53 -25.35 -7.78
C GLN A 174 -55.38 -23.86 -8.17
N ARG A 175 -55.25 -23.66 -9.51
CA ARG A 175 -55.76 -22.57 -10.40
C ARG A 175 -55.16 -21.16 -10.24
N THR A 176 -54.81 -20.38 -11.28
CA THR A 176 -55.20 -20.32 -12.72
C THR A 176 -54.17 -19.47 -13.51
N VAL A 177 -54.07 -19.69 -14.83
CA VAL A 177 -53.22 -19.02 -15.86
C VAL A 177 -53.80 -17.67 -16.37
N PRO A 178 -53.26 -16.99 -17.43
CA PRO A 178 -52.04 -16.17 -17.54
C PRO A 178 -52.33 -14.73 -18.08
N ALA A 179 -51.36 -13.80 -18.17
CA ALA A 179 -51.52 -12.62 -19.05
C ALA A 179 -50.18 -12.03 -19.54
N THR A 180 -50.19 -11.77 -20.86
CA THR A 180 -49.11 -11.33 -21.75
C THR A 180 -48.93 -9.81 -21.80
N ILE A 181 -47.73 -9.39 -22.23
CA ILE A 181 -47.20 -8.04 -22.53
C ILE A 181 -48.00 -7.24 -23.59
N GLN A 182 -48.15 -5.91 -23.40
CA GLN A 182 -48.26 -4.88 -24.48
C GLN A 182 -48.07 -3.45 -23.87
N GLN A 183 -47.00 -2.67 -24.12
CA GLN A 183 -46.60 -1.86 -25.28
C GLN A 183 -47.55 -0.67 -25.63
N GLN A 184 -47.15 0.59 -25.33
CA GLN A 184 -47.31 1.82 -26.17
C GLN A 184 -46.87 3.15 -25.46
N GLN A 185 -46.10 3.99 -26.17
CA GLN A 185 -45.78 5.43 -25.96
C GLN A 185 -46.73 6.30 -26.87
N PRO A 186 -46.57 7.64 -27.04
CA PRO A 186 -46.37 8.80 -26.14
C PRO A 186 -47.38 9.97 -26.44
N ALA A 187 -47.31 11.13 -25.74
CA ALA A 187 -47.47 12.50 -26.31
C ALA A 187 -47.42 13.65 -25.26
N ILE A 188 -46.99 14.81 -25.75
CA ILE A 188 -46.62 16.10 -25.14
C ILE A 188 -47.87 16.92 -24.69
N PRO A 189 -47.75 18.01 -23.91
CA PRO A 189 -47.83 19.31 -24.61
C PRO A 189 -46.83 20.39 -24.15
N LEU A 190 -46.61 21.30 -25.10
CA LEU A 190 -45.74 22.46 -25.13
C LEU A 190 -46.52 23.71 -24.72
N ALA A 191 -45.96 24.59 -23.89
CA ALA A 191 -46.17 26.05 -23.99
C ALA A 191 -45.07 26.83 -23.23
N VAL A 192 -44.27 27.54 -24.01
CA VAL A 192 -43.33 28.60 -23.63
C VAL A 192 -44.09 29.93 -23.53
N THR A 193 -43.69 30.84 -22.62
CA THR A 193 -43.32 32.25 -22.91
C THR A 193 -43.02 33.04 -21.62
N THR A 194 -41.73 33.29 -21.42
CA THR A 194 -41.04 34.60 -21.20
C THR A 194 -41.78 35.75 -20.50
N ALA A 195 -41.15 36.31 -19.44
CA ALA A 195 -40.72 37.72 -19.40
C ALA A 195 -39.85 38.02 -18.16
N ALA A 196 -38.70 38.66 -18.41
CA ALA A 196 -37.84 39.31 -17.44
C ALA A 196 -38.43 40.65 -16.96
N ARG A 197 -37.93 41.21 -15.83
CA ARG A 197 -37.33 42.58 -15.72
C ARG A 197 -37.37 43.15 -14.29
N GLU A 198 -36.22 43.70 -13.87
CA GLU A 198 -35.89 44.79 -12.90
C GLU A 198 -36.91 45.13 -11.77
N ARG A 199 -36.53 45.29 -10.49
CA ARG A 199 -35.46 46.10 -9.88
C ARG A 199 -35.09 45.56 -8.51
#